data_AF-A0A7V9Q2X0-F1
#
_entry.id   AF-A0A7V9Q2X0-F1
#
_cell.length_a   1.000
_cell.length_b   1.000
_cell.length_c   1.000
_cell.angle_alpha   90.00
_cell.angle_beta   90.00
_cell.angle_gamma   90.00
#
_symmetry.space_group_name_H-M   'P 1'
#
loop_
_entity.id
_entity.type
_entity.pdbx_description
1 polymer ?
#
loop_
_entity_poly.entity_id
_entity_poly.type
_entity_poly.pdbx_seq_one_letter_code
_entity_poly.pdbx_strand_id
1 'polypeptide(L)'
;MVGLAALGASIGFVALVAVPDWRAGLTAAGPLPPSYANPVIGTDFADPSVLRAADGWYYAYSTEQLTVERMANIQVARSRDLVEWQLLADALPTKPAWAATTRDFWAPGAIEANGQTYLYFGALHDTRAGMC
;
A
#
# COMPACT_ATOMS: atom_id res chain seq x y z
N MET A 1 -61.51 -61.02 39.83
CA MET A 1 -60.58 -59.90 40.02
C MET A 1 -59.15 -60.41 39.87
N VAL A 2 -58.53 -60.21 38.70
CA VAL A 2 -57.08 -60.36 38.50
C VAL A 2 -56.67 -59.18 37.62
N GLY A 3 -55.69 -58.40 38.09
CA GLY A 3 -55.30 -57.11 37.53
C GLY A 3 -54.49 -57.22 36.24
N LEU A 4 -54.71 -56.27 35.33
CA LEU A 4 -53.96 -56.12 34.08
C LEU A 4 -52.92 -55.00 34.27
N ALA A 5 -51.66 -55.35 34.00
CA ALA A 5 -50.51 -54.45 34.08
C ALA A 5 -50.59 -53.35 32.99
N ALA A 6 -50.29 -52.10 33.38
CA ALA A 6 -50.10 -51.00 32.44
C ALA A 6 -48.62 -50.93 32.02
N LEU A 7 -48.34 -51.24 30.75
CA LEU A 7 -47.06 -50.91 30.11
C LEU A 7 -47.21 -49.50 29.51
N GLY A 8 -46.45 -48.54 30.06
CA GLY A 8 -46.39 -47.18 29.54
C GLY A 8 -45.63 -47.13 28.21
N ALA A 9 -46.23 -46.51 27.19
CA ALA A 9 -45.55 -46.17 25.94
C ALA A 9 -45.12 -44.70 26.00
N SER A 10 -43.82 -44.46 26.05
CA SER A 10 -43.24 -43.12 25.94
C SER A 10 -43.28 -42.67 24.48
N ILE A 11 -44.08 -41.66 24.15
CA ILE A 11 -44.06 -41.01 22.85
C ILE A 11 -42.99 -39.91 22.89
N GLY A 12 -41.87 -40.11 22.21
CA GLY A 12 -40.84 -39.09 22.05
C GLY A 12 -41.27 -38.01 21.07
N PHE A 13 -41.27 -36.75 21.50
CA PHE A 13 -41.50 -35.58 20.65
C PHE A 13 -40.18 -35.21 19.95
N VAL A 14 -40.12 -35.32 18.63
CA VAL A 14 -39.01 -34.76 17.84
C VAL A 14 -39.42 -33.36 17.40
N ALA A 15 -38.84 -32.33 18.01
CA ALA A 15 -38.99 -30.96 17.54
C ALA A 15 -37.99 -30.70 16.40
N LEU A 16 -38.49 -30.51 15.19
CA LEU A 16 -37.70 -29.96 14.09
C LEU A 16 -37.52 -28.46 14.33
N VAL A 17 -36.30 -28.04 14.65
CA VAL A 17 -35.91 -26.63 14.67
C VAL A 17 -35.60 -26.21 13.23
N ALA A 18 -36.37 -25.29 12.68
CA ALA A 18 -36.04 -24.64 11.42
C ALA A 18 -34.79 -23.79 11.61
N VAL A 19 -33.71 -24.11 10.89
CA VAL A 19 -32.51 -23.28 10.85
C VAL A 19 -32.79 -22.13 9.88
N PRO A 20 -32.58 -20.85 10.24
CA PRO A 20 -32.79 -19.74 9.32
C PRO A 20 -31.94 -19.92 8.07
N ASP A 21 -32.54 -19.80 6.90
CA ASP A 21 -31.79 -19.76 5.64
C ASP A 21 -31.03 -18.43 5.59
N TRP A 22 -29.74 -18.49 5.91
CA TRP A 22 -28.83 -17.34 5.92
C TRP A 22 -28.71 -16.65 4.54
N ARG A 23 -29.22 -17.28 3.48
CA ARG A 23 -29.19 -16.77 2.09
C ARG A 23 -30.27 -15.74 1.79
N ALA A 24 -31.23 -15.53 2.69
CA ALA A 24 -32.34 -14.59 2.50
C ALA A 24 -31.92 -13.10 2.44
N GLY A 25 -30.63 -12.77 2.61
CA GLY A 25 -30.11 -11.39 2.62
C GLY A 25 -29.33 -10.95 1.38
N LEU A 26 -29.09 -11.81 0.39
CA LEU A 26 -28.32 -11.44 -0.80
C LEU A 26 -29.20 -10.70 -1.82
N THR A 27 -29.56 -9.46 -1.47
CA THR A 27 -29.97 -8.48 -2.48
C THR A 27 -28.82 -8.30 -3.48
N ALA A 28 -29.16 -8.07 -4.76
CA ALA A 28 -28.16 -7.86 -5.80
C ALA A 28 -27.14 -6.82 -5.34
N ALA A 29 -25.86 -7.17 -5.41
CA ALA A 29 -24.77 -6.28 -5.02
C ALA A 29 -24.96 -4.93 -5.71
N GLY A 30 -24.93 -3.84 -4.92
CA GLY A 30 -24.83 -2.50 -5.48
C GLY A 30 -23.58 -2.38 -6.38
N PRO A 31 -23.40 -1.24 -7.07
CA PRO A 31 -22.20 -1.01 -7.87
C PRO A 31 -20.95 -1.39 -7.08
N LEU A 32 -20.06 -2.19 -7.68
CA LEU A 32 -18.81 -2.56 -7.03
C LEU A 32 -18.07 -1.27 -6.62
N PRO A 33 -17.43 -1.26 -5.44
CA PRO A 33 -16.60 -0.12 -5.06
C PRO A 33 -15.53 0.13 -6.13
N PRO A 34 -15.05 1.38 -6.29
CA PRO A 34 -13.97 1.68 -7.21
C PRO A 34 -12.80 0.72 -6.98
N SER A 35 -12.34 0.06 -8.03
CA SER A 35 -11.20 -0.83 -8.02
C SER A 35 -10.00 -0.18 -8.70
N TYR A 36 -8.80 -0.61 -8.32
CA TYR A 36 -7.55 -0.22 -8.96
C TYR A 36 -6.77 -1.47 -9.37
N ALA A 37 -5.83 -1.32 -10.29
CA ALA A 37 -4.93 -2.39 -10.73
C ALA A 37 -3.49 -2.04 -10.37
N ASN A 38 -2.73 -3.06 -9.96
CA ASN A 38 -1.29 -2.93 -9.75
C ASN A 38 -0.50 -3.38 -10.99
N PRO A 39 0.71 -2.84 -11.21
CA PRO A 39 1.31 -1.74 -10.43
C PRO A 39 0.68 -0.38 -10.78
N VAL A 40 0.48 0.49 -9.76
CA VAL A 40 -0.10 1.84 -9.94
C VAL A 40 0.88 2.85 -10.57
N ILE A 41 2.18 2.55 -10.53
CA ILE A 41 3.22 3.24 -11.31
C ILE A 41 3.80 2.19 -12.25
N GLY A 42 3.54 2.34 -13.56
CA GLY A 42 3.89 1.35 -14.58
C GLY A 42 5.35 1.37 -15.06
N THR A 43 6.23 2.07 -14.34
CA THR A 43 7.66 2.22 -14.67
C THR A 43 8.53 1.74 -13.50
N ASP A 44 9.83 1.60 -13.74
CA ASP A 44 10.79 1.32 -12.67
C ASP A 44 10.78 2.44 -11.61
N PHE A 45 10.27 2.11 -10.41
CA PHE A 45 10.05 3.01 -9.29
C PHE A 45 10.28 2.25 -7.97
N ALA A 46 11.52 1.83 -7.76
CA ALA A 46 11.92 0.98 -6.65
C ALA A 46 11.99 1.74 -5.30
N ASP A 47 11.73 1.01 -4.21
CA ASP A 47 11.78 1.53 -2.84
C ASP A 47 10.93 2.79 -2.58
N PRO A 48 9.62 2.80 -2.94
CA PRO A 48 8.78 3.97 -2.77
C PRO A 48 8.56 4.33 -1.30
N SER A 49 8.86 5.58 -0.93
CA SER A 49 8.39 6.22 0.31
C SER A 49 7.36 7.29 -0.01
N VAL A 50 6.20 7.23 0.66
CA VAL A 50 5.06 8.13 0.39
C VAL A 50 4.85 9.10 1.55
N LEU A 51 4.83 10.39 1.24
CA LEU A 51 4.49 11.49 2.14
C LEU A 51 3.16 12.11 1.70
N ARG A 52 2.22 12.28 2.63
CA ARG A 52 1.05 13.14 2.42
C ARG A 52 1.40 14.56 2.87
N ALA A 53 1.54 15.47 1.91
CA ALA A 53 1.92 16.85 2.18
C ALA A 53 0.72 17.72 2.60
N ALA A 54 1.01 18.86 3.23
CA ALA A 54 0.00 19.82 3.67
C ALA A 54 -0.85 20.42 2.53
N ASP A 55 -0.36 20.39 1.29
CA ASP A 55 -1.08 20.88 0.10
C ASP A 55 -2.14 19.90 -0.43
N GLY A 56 -2.31 18.76 0.24
CA GLY A 56 -3.31 17.74 -0.09
C GLY A 56 -2.85 16.73 -1.14
N TRP A 57 -1.61 16.82 -1.64
CA TRP A 57 -1.02 15.80 -2.51
C TRP A 57 -0.28 14.73 -1.72
N TYR A 58 -0.24 13.53 -2.29
CA TYR A 58 0.73 12.51 -1.95
C TYR A 58 1.96 12.67 -2.84
N TYR A 59 3.14 12.59 -2.25
CA TYR A 59 4.41 12.56 -2.94
C TYR A 59 5.09 11.23 -2.67
N ALA A 60 5.43 10.50 -3.71
CA ALA A 60 6.23 9.29 -3.62
C ALA A 60 7.66 9.59 -4.07
N TYR A 61 8.64 9.14 -3.30
CA TYR A 61 10.07 9.22 -3.62
C TYR A 61 10.62 7.82 -3.82
N SER A 62 11.52 7.62 -4.77
CA SER A 62 12.04 6.29 -5.12
C SER A 62 13.54 6.36 -5.41
N THR A 63 14.19 5.20 -5.30
CA THR A 63 15.58 4.95 -5.72
C THR A 63 15.83 5.51 -7.12
N GLU A 64 17.08 5.87 -7.39
CA GLU A 64 17.51 6.46 -8.66
C GLU A 64 16.97 5.72 -9.90
N GLN A 65 16.87 6.47 -11.01
CA GLN A 65 16.53 5.89 -12.30
C GLN A 65 17.63 6.16 -13.32
N LEU A 66 18.04 5.09 -14.00
CA LEU A 66 19.05 5.10 -15.05
C LEU A 66 18.54 4.40 -16.30
N THR A 67 17.56 5.01 -16.96
CA THR A 67 17.12 4.58 -18.30
C THR A 67 17.54 5.59 -19.36
N VAL A 68 17.57 5.17 -20.62
CA VAL A 68 17.83 6.07 -21.75
C VAL A 68 16.77 7.17 -21.88
N GLU A 69 15.57 6.93 -21.34
CA GLU A 69 14.42 7.83 -21.43
C GLU A 69 14.33 8.77 -20.22
N ARG A 70 14.85 8.35 -19.06
CA ARG A 70 14.78 9.12 -17.82
C ARG A 70 15.99 8.89 -16.93
N MET A 71 16.55 10.00 -16.45
CA MET A 71 17.64 10.02 -15.50
C MET A 71 17.22 10.87 -14.30
N ALA A 72 17.22 10.29 -13.10
CA ALA A 72 16.93 10.98 -11.86
C ALA A 72 17.79 10.39 -10.74
N ASN A 73 18.45 11.23 -9.94
CA ASN A 73 19.20 10.79 -8.77
C ASN A 73 18.22 10.36 -7.66
N ILE A 74 17.13 11.09 -7.46
CA ILE A 74 15.98 10.62 -6.67
C ILE A 74 14.71 10.83 -7.48
N GLN A 75 14.00 9.73 -7.76
CA GLN A 75 12.73 9.80 -8.44
C GLN A 75 11.67 10.42 -7.53
N VAL A 76 10.76 11.21 -8.10
CA VAL A 76 9.57 11.69 -7.41
C VAL A 76 8.34 11.61 -8.32
N ALA A 77 7.21 11.25 -7.73
CA ALA A 77 5.89 11.25 -8.34
C ALA A 77 4.88 11.86 -7.37
N ARG A 78 3.75 12.36 -7.87
CA ARG A 78 2.64 12.82 -7.02
C ARG A 78 1.30 12.27 -7.45
N SER A 79 0.38 12.15 -6.50
CA SER A 79 -0.99 11.69 -6.70
C SER A 79 -1.96 12.38 -5.74
N ARG A 80 -3.26 12.42 -6.08
CA ARG A 80 -4.32 12.83 -5.15
C ARG A 80 -5.07 11.65 -4.53
N ASP A 81 -4.99 10.48 -5.15
CA ASP A 81 -5.84 9.32 -4.84
C ASP A 81 -5.03 8.03 -4.59
N LEU A 82 -3.71 8.10 -4.64
CA LEU A 82 -2.77 6.97 -4.52
C LEU A 82 -2.83 5.95 -5.67
N VAL A 83 -3.62 6.23 -6.72
CA VAL A 83 -3.82 5.33 -7.87
C VAL A 83 -3.25 5.96 -9.13
N GLU A 84 -3.62 7.20 -9.43
CA GLU A 84 -3.13 7.93 -10.60
C GLU A 84 -1.91 8.77 -10.21
N TRP A 85 -0.75 8.47 -10.79
CA TRP A 85 0.52 9.09 -10.43
C TRP A 85 1.12 9.88 -11.58
N GLN A 86 1.52 11.12 -11.30
CA GLN A 86 2.29 11.96 -12.21
C GLN A 86 3.77 11.94 -11.81
N LEU A 87 4.64 11.44 -12.68
CA LEU A 87 6.10 11.58 -12.51
C LEU A 87 6.51 13.05 -12.58
N LEU A 88 7.39 13.47 -11.67
CA LEU A 88 7.93 14.83 -11.61
C LEU A 88 9.43 14.83 -11.97
N ALA A 89 9.98 16.05 -12.04
CA ALA A 89 11.41 16.26 -12.18
C ALA A 89 12.18 15.72 -10.96
N ASP A 90 13.46 15.40 -11.14
CA ASP A 90 14.35 14.85 -10.11
C ASP A 90 14.25 15.64 -8.79
N ALA A 91 14.08 14.93 -7.67
CA ALA A 91 14.05 15.54 -6.34
C ALA A 91 15.44 15.93 -5.83
N LEU A 92 16.50 15.37 -6.43
CA LEU A 92 17.90 15.70 -6.12
C LEU A 92 18.65 16.09 -7.41
N PRO A 93 18.27 17.20 -8.07
CA PRO A 93 18.88 17.60 -9.35
C PRO A 93 20.33 18.07 -9.19
N THR A 94 20.70 18.52 -7.99
CA THR A 94 22.08 18.87 -7.63
C THR A 94 22.59 17.87 -6.61
N LYS A 95 23.58 17.07 -7.03
CA LYS A 95 24.21 16.07 -6.16
C LYS A 95 25.04 16.73 -5.07
N PRO A 96 25.09 16.16 -3.85
CA PRO A 96 25.96 16.67 -2.81
C PRO A 96 27.44 16.47 -3.19
N ALA A 97 28.31 17.37 -2.72
CA ALA A 97 29.73 17.38 -3.09
C ALA A 97 30.50 16.09 -2.74
N TRP A 98 30.01 15.34 -1.75
CA TRP A 98 30.63 14.10 -1.28
C TRP A 98 30.21 12.85 -2.09
N ALA A 99 29.16 12.96 -2.91
CA ALA A 99 28.68 11.95 -3.84
C ALA A 99 28.37 12.59 -5.21
N ALA A 100 29.31 13.39 -5.71
CA ALA A 100 29.14 14.16 -6.92
C ALA A 100 29.34 13.30 -8.19
N THR A 101 30.19 12.27 -8.11
CA THR A 101 30.59 11.44 -9.26
C THR A 101 29.85 10.11 -9.33
N THR A 102 29.40 9.59 -8.18
CA THR A 102 28.62 8.35 -8.09
C THR A 102 27.19 8.52 -8.63
N ARG A 103 26.56 7.37 -8.88
CA ARG A 103 25.16 7.20 -9.29
C ARG A 103 24.64 5.97 -8.57
N ASP A 104 24.44 6.17 -7.28
CA ASP A 104 24.30 5.13 -6.28
C ASP A 104 23.47 5.75 -5.14
N PHE A 105 22.25 6.21 -5.46
CA PHE A 105 21.33 6.83 -4.51
C PHE A 105 20.13 5.92 -4.25
N TRP A 106 19.87 5.57 -3.00
CA TRP A 106 18.96 4.48 -2.65
C TRP A 106 17.95 4.83 -1.57
N ALA A 107 16.78 4.18 -1.69
CA ALA A 107 15.74 4.04 -0.68
C ALA A 107 15.44 5.34 0.08
N PRO A 108 15.00 6.39 -0.62
CA PRO A 108 14.69 7.65 0.03
C PRO A 108 13.50 7.52 0.99
N GLY A 109 13.52 8.30 2.06
CA GLY A 109 12.41 8.50 2.98
C GLY A 109 12.15 10.00 3.19
N ALA A 110 10.88 10.40 3.19
CA ALA A 110 10.50 11.80 3.37
C ALA A 110 9.62 12.00 4.60
N ILE A 111 9.89 13.08 5.34
CA ILE A 111 9.02 13.56 6.42
C ILE A 111 8.75 15.06 6.23
N GLU A 112 7.62 15.52 6.74
CA GLU A 112 7.34 16.95 6.87
C GLU A 112 7.50 17.37 8.33
N ALA A 113 8.29 18.42 8.57
CA ALA A 113 8.42 19.03 9.89
C ALA A 113 8.65 20.53 9.75
N ASN A 114 8.03 21.35 10.61
CA ASN A 114 8.21 22.81 10.61
C ASN A 114 8.01 23.49 9.23
N GLY A 115 7.00 23.03 8.47
CA GLY A 115 6.69 23.55 7.14
C GLY A 115 7.73 23.24 6.06
N GLN A 116 8.63 22.29 6.32
CA GLN A 116 9.68 21.85 5.42
C GLN A 116 9.62 20.34 5.21
N THR A 117 9.93 19.91 4.00
CA THR A 117 10.11 18.49 3.68
C THR A 117 11.58 18.13 3.83
N TYR A 118 11.86 17.10 4.63
CA TYR A 118 13.18 16.52 4.80
C TYR A 118 13.24 15.18 4.08
N LEU A 119 14.19 15.06 3.16
CA LEU A 119 14.45 13.84 2.40
C LEU A 119 15.74 13.20 2.91
N TYR A 120 15.63 11.95 3.37
CA TYR A 120 16.74 11.11 3.80
C TYR A 120 16.96 10.04 2.73
N PHE A 121 18.21 9.72 2.42
CA PHE A 121 18.54 8.69 1.43
C PHE A 121 19.93 8.13 1.72
N GLY A 122 20.19 6.90 1.27
CA GLY A 122 21.55 6.36 1.22
C GLY A 122 22.23 6.79 -0.07
N ALA A 123 23.53 7.10 -0.01
CA ALA A 123 24.31 7.23 -1.23
C ALA A 123 25.75 6.76 -1.08
N LEU A 124 26.35 6.28 -2.18
CA LEU A 124 27.77 5.95 -2.18
C LEU A 124 28.63 7.21 -2.20
N HIS A 125 29.49 7.36 -1.19
CA HIS A 125 30.49 8.42 -1.15
C HIS A 125 31.54 8.23 -2.26
N ASP A 126 31.97 9.32 -2.90
CA ASP A 126 32.89 9.30 -4.06
C ASP A 126 34.21 8.58 -3.76
N THR A 127 34.75 8.77 -2.55
CA THR A 127 36.00 8.13 -2.11
C THR A 127 35.83 6.67 -1.70
N ARG A 128 34.58 6.19 -1.56
CA ARG A 128 34.23 4.88 -0.97
C ARG A 128 34.80 4.64 0.44
N ALA A 129 35.33 5.68 1.07
CA ALA A 129 35.84 5.65 2.42
C ALA A 129 34.70 6.02 3.38
N GLY A 130 34.28 5.06 4.21
CA GLY A 130 33.16 5.22 5.13
C GLY A 130 31.85 4.71 4.51
N MET A 131 31.53 3.44 4.78
CA MET A 131 30.19 2.91 4.56
C MET A 131 29.42 2.98 5.88
N CYS A 132 29.14 4.22 6.32
CA CYS A 132 28.17 4.58 7.35
C CYS A 132 27.58 5.93 6.97
#